data_AF-X1SLH2-F1
#
_entry.id   AF-X1SLH2-F1
#
_cell.length_a   1.000
_cell.length_b   1.000
_cell.length_c   1.000
_cell.angle_alpha   90.00
_cell.angle_beta   90.00
_cell.angle_gamma   90.00
#
_symmetry.space_group_name_H-M   'P 1'
#
loop_
_entity.id
_entity.type
_entity.pdbx_description
1 polymer ?
#
loop_
_entity_poly.entity_id
_entity_poly.type
_entity_poly.pdbx_seq_one_letter_code
_entity_poly.pdbx_strand_id
1 'polypeptide(L)'
;MKETTPSGAETHVLGDIPFELTADLVIRLMKVRKVPPSLQRLVDGAVALERGHSESVVQGLQQAGHLVEVLDYGDPLFGGAQTILALDNGYCAASDPRRDGQAVVL
;
A
#
# COMPACT_ATOMS: atom_id res chain seq x y z
N MET A 1 19.11 25.11 28.13
CA MET A 1 17.76 25.19 27.53
C MET A 1 17.89 25.89 26.18
N LYS A 2 17.16 25.39 25.17
CA LYS A 2 17.12 25.75 23.74
C LYS A 2 18.11 25.03 22.83
N GLU A 3 17.75 23.80 22.48
CA GLU A 3 17.81 23.36 21.08
C GLU A 3 16.55 23.90 20.39
N THR A 4 16.71 24.55 19.24
CA THR A 4 15.61 24.77 18.28
C THR A 4 16.22 24.94 16.91
N THR A 5 16.12 23.90 16.08
CA THR A 5 16.16 24.02 14.62
C THR A 5 14.81 23.54 14.10
N PRO A 6 14.03 24.41 13.45
CA PRO A 6 13.15 23.93 12.40
C PRO A 6 13.38 24.82 11.17
N SER A 7 14.26 24.37 10.29
CA SER A 7 14.45 25.01 8.99
C SER A 7 13.79 24.15 7.92
N GLY A 8 12.55 24.54 7.59
CA GLY A 8 11.91 24.41 6.28
C GLY A 8 11.63 23.00 5.76
N ALA A 9 10.46 22.45 6.08
CA ALA A 9 9.84 21.40 5.27
C ALA A 9 8.69 22.01 4.46
N GLU A 10 8.89 22.20 3.16
CA GLU A 10 7.80 22.43 2.20
C GLU A 10 8.13 21.75 0.87
N THR A 11 7.25 20.84 0.42
CA THR A 11 6.67 20.79 -0.93
C THR A 11 5.62 19.66 -1.00
N HIS A 12 4.44 19.96 -1.58
CA HIS A 12 3.39 19.00 -1.91
C HIS A 12 2.74 19.36 -3.27
N VAL A 13 2.60 18.40 -4.19
CA VAL A 13 1.50 18.37 -5.18
C VAL A 13 1.13 16.91 -5.46
N LEU A 14 -0.15 16.55 -5.24
CA LEU A 14 -0.72 15.22 -5.54
C LEU A 14 -2.04 15.43 -6.29
N GLY A 15 -2.10 15.07 -7.58
CA GLY A 15 -3.17 15.50 -8.50
C GLY A 15 -4.53 14.82 -8.29
N ASP A 16 -4.59 13.56 -7.83
CA ASP A 16 -5.85 12.77 -7.89
C ASP A 16 -6.10 11.85 -6.68
N ILE A 17 -5.42 12.07 -5.55
CA ILE A 17 -5.58 11.24 -4.34
C ILE A 17 -6.18 12.11 -3.23
N PRO A 18 -7.38 11.81 -2.69
CA PRO A 18 -7.87 12.52 -1.51
C PRO A 18 -6.97 12.22 -0.31
N PHE A 19 -6.44 13.25 0.33
CA PHE A 19 -5.68 13.17 1.58
C PHE A 19 -6.12 14.27 2.55
N GLU A 20 -5.90 14.03 3.84
CA GLU A 20 -6.11 15.02 4.89
C GLU A 20 -4.75 15.34 5.54
N LEU A 21 -4.44 16.64 5.68
CA LEU A 21 -3.30 17.14 6.44
C LEU A 21 -3.78 17.39 7.87
N THR A 22 -3.29 16.60 8.82
CA THR A 22 -3.51 16.87 10.24
C THR A 22 -2.40 17.77 10.80
N ALA A 23 -2.71 18.50 11.88
CA ALA A 23 -1.85 19.51 12.50
C ALA A 23 -0.52 18.95 13.08
N ASP A 24 -0.36 17.64 13.06
CA ASP A 24 0.82 16.88 13.46
C ASP A 24 1.79 16.59 12.29
N LEU A 25 1.59 17.21 11.12
CA LEU A 25 2.39 16.99 9.89
C LEU A 25 2.34 15.55 9.37
N VAL A 26 1.35 14.75 9.80
CA VAL A 26 1.15 13.38 9.30
C VAL A 26 0.31 13.42 8.02
N ILE A 27 0.88 12.97 6.91
CA ILE A 27 0.11 12.73 5.67
C ILE A 27 -0.60 11.39 5.81
N ARG A 28 -1.92 11.39 6.02
CA ARG A 28 -2.74 10.17 5.89
C ARG A 28 -3.18 10.00 4.43
N LEU A 29 -2.37 9.29 3.64
CA LEU A 29 -2.79 8.84 2.31
C LEU A 29 -3.85 7.74 2.46
N MET A 30 -5.13 8.12 2.41
CA MET A 30 -6.24 7.16 2.42
C MET A 30 -6.58 6.71 1.00
N LYS A 31 -5.97 5.60 0.59
CA LYS A 31 -6.73 4.56 -0.11
C LYS A 31 -6.36 3.19 0.42
N VAL A 32 -6.75 2.93 1.68
CA VAL A 32 -6.74 1.59 2.22
C VAL A 32 -7.86 0.82 1.54
N ARG A 33 -7.58 0.20 0.37
CA ARG A 33 -8.36 -0.98 0.02
C ARG A 33 -8.02 -2.01 1.10
N LYS A 34 -9.02 -2.49 1.83
CA LYS A 34 -8.86 -3.53 2.87
C LYS A 34 -8.46 -4.90 2.30
N VAL A 35 -8.17 -4.96 1.01
CA VAL A 35 -7.73 -6.15 0.33
C VAL A 35 -6.22 -6.03 0.13
N PRO A 36 -5.41 -7.00 0.61
CA PRO A 36 -3.98 -7.00 0.38
C PRO A 36 -3.68 -6.79 -1.11
N PRO A 37 -2.60 -6.08 -1.49
CA PRO A 37 -2.28 -5.87 -2.89
C PRO A 37 -2.19 -7.18 -3.68
N SER A 38 -1.76 -8.28 -3.05
CA SER A 38 -1.65 -9.62 -3.66
C SER A 38 -2.97 -10.40 -3.76
N LEU A 39 -4.11 -9.80 -3.45
CA LEU A 39 -5.45 -10.38 -3.60
C LEU A 39 -6.39 -9.33 -4.21
N GLN A 40 -7.17 -9.70 -5.22
CA GLN A 40 -8.19 -8.81 -5.80
C GLN A 40 -9.48 -9.56 -6.06
N ARG A 41 -10.62 -8.90 -5.85
CA ARG A 41 -11.93 -9.43 -6.28
C ARG A 41 -12.20 -8.95 -7.70
N LEU A 42 -12.53 -9.90 -8.58
CA LEU A 42 -12.89 -9.65 -9.96
C LEU A 42 -14.38 -9.29 -10.11
N VAL A 43 -14.76 -8.80 -11.29
CA VAL A 43 -16.12 -8.27 -11.58
C VAL A 43 -17.18 -9.36 -11.48
N ASP A 44 -16.83 -10.61 -11.77
CA ASP A 44 -17.69 -11.79 -11.70
C ASP A 44 -17.71 -12.47 -10.32
N GLY A 45 -16.98 -11.91 -9.34
CA GLY A 45 -16.86 -12.48 -7.99
C GLY A 45 -15.74 -13.50 -7.83
N ALA A 46 -14.95 -13.77 -8.88
CA ALA A 46 -13.72 -14.53 -8.74
C ALA A 46 -12.67 -13.77 -7.91
N VAL A 47 -11.69 -14.51 -7.40
CA VAL A 47 -10.59 -13.98 -6.59
C VAL A 47 -9.28 -14.23 -7.32
N ALA A 48 -8.57 -13.16 -7.65
CA ALA A 48 -7.21 -13.24 -8.14
C ALA A 48 -6.23 -13.24 -6.95
N LEU A 49 -5.27 -14.16 -6.98
CA LEU A 49 -4.15 -14.26 -6.05
C LEU A 49 -2.83 -14.09 -6.80
N GLU A 50 -1.91 -13.34 -6.22
CA GLU A 50 -0.55 -13.25 -6.75
C GLU A 50 0.23 -14.56 -6.50
N ARG A 51 1.03 -14.99 -7.46
CA ARG A 51 1.88 -16.18 -7.33
C ARG A 51 2.83 -16.00 -6.13
N GLY A 52 2.85 -17.01 -5.26
CA GLY A 52 3.64 -17.00 -4.02
C GLY A 52 2.82 -17.35 -2.78
N HIS A 53 1.48 -17.29 -2.87
CA HIS A 53 0.62 -17.88 -1.84
C HIS A 53 0.75 -19.42 -1.83
N SER A 54 0.64 -20.01 -0.63
CA SER A 54 0.69 -21.47 -0.47
C SER A 54 -0.49 -22.17 -1.16
N GLU A 55 -0.27 -23.39 -1.63
CA GLU A 55 -1.32 -24.25 -2.21
C GLU A 55 -2.54 -24.38 -1.28
N SER A 56 -2.32 -24.48 0.04
CA SER A 56 -3.40 -24.57 1.03
C SER A 56 -4.31 -23.33 1.07
N VAL A 57 -3.78 -22.14 0.76
CA VAL A 57 -4.59 -20.91 0.68
C VAL A 57 -5.49 -20.95 -0.55
N VAL A 58 -4.96 -21.37 -1.69
CA VAL A 58 -5.72 -21.54 -2.94
C VAL A 58 -6.84 -22.56 -2.73
N GLN A 59 -6.51 -23.73 -2.19
CA GLN A 59 -7.48 -24.79 -1.92
C GLN A 59 -8.52 -24.36 -0.89
N GLY A 60 -8.13 -23.66 0.17
CA GLY A 60 -9.07 -23.15 1.18
C GLY A 60 -10.10 -22.18 0.58
N LEU A 61 -9.69 -21.29 -0.31
CA LEU A 61 -10.60 -20.39 -1.02
C LEU A 61 -11.53 -21.14 -1.98
N GLN A 62 -11.02 -22.12 -2.71
CA GLN A 62 -11.82 -22.97 -3.60
C GLN A 62 -12.87 -23.78 -2.81
N GLN A 63 -12.49 -24.35 -1.67
CA GLN A 63 -13.41 -25.07 -0.78
C GLN A 63 -14.48 -24.17 -0.18
N ALA A 64 -14.18 -22.88 0.04
CA ALA A 64 -15.16 -21.88 0.42
C ALA A 64 -16.09 -21.44 -0.73
N GLY A 65 -15.93 -22.01 -1.94
CA GLY A 65 -16.78 -21.76 -3.10
C GLY A 65 -16.29 -20.62 -4.00
N HIS A 66 -15.08 -20.10 -3.79
CA HIS A 66 -14.51 -19.07 -4.66
C HIS A 66 -13.92 -19.68 -5.93
N LEU A 67 -14.14 -19.03 -7.07
CA LEU A 67 -13.32 -19.22 -8.25
C LEU A 67 -12.00 -18.47 -8.02
N VAL A 68 -10.87 -19.18 -8.09
CA VAL A 68 -9.55 -18.61 -7.78
C VAL A 68 -8.66 -18.63 -9.01
N GLU A 69 -8.14 -17.46 -9.37
CA GLU A 69 -7.14 -17.29 -10.41
C GLU A 69 -5.78 -16.98 -9.77
N VAL A 70 -4.72 -17.65 -10.20
CA VAL A 70 -3.36 -17.35 -9.74
C VAL A 70 -2.62 -16.65 -10.86
N LEU A 71 -2.27 -15.38 -10.63
CA LEU A 71 -1.58 -14.52 -11.59
C LEU A 71 -0.12 -14.31 -11.17
N ASP A 72 0.74 -13.92 -12.09
CA ASP A 72 2.16 -13.77 -11.80
C ASP A 72 2.46 -12.57 -10.90
N TYR A 73 3.62 -12.60 -10.26
CA TYR A 73 4.10 -11.51 -9.41
C TYR A 73 4.27 -10.22 -10.22
N GLY A 74 3.75 -9.11 -9.71
CA GLY A 74 3.83 -7.80 -10.38
C GLY A 74 2.70 -7.51 -11.35
N ASP A 75 1.73 -8.42 -11.51
CA ASP A 75 0.57 -8.22 -12.38
C ASP A 75 -0.09 -6.86 -12.08
N PRO A 76 -0.33 -6.01 -13.10
CA PRO A 76 -0.94 -4.70 -12.94
C PRO A 76 -2.27 -4.70 -12.17
N LEU A 77 -3.03 -5.80 -12.23
CA LEU A 77 -4.29 -5.98 -11.52
C LEU A 77 -4.16 -5.71 -10.01
N PHE A 78 -3.04 -6.13 -9.42
CA PHE A 78 -2.78 -6.05 -7.98
C PHE A 78 -2.41 -4.63 -7.51
N GLY A 79 -2.15 -3.70 -8.44
CA GLY A 79 -1.76 -2.33 -8.13
C GLY A 79 -0.39 -2.26 -7.46
N GLY A 80 -0.11 -1.17 -6.75
CA GLY A 80 1.11 -1.02 -5.94
C GLY A 80 0.85 -0.10 -4.75
N ALA A 81 1.55 -0.34 -3.65
CA ALA A 81 1.40 0.43 -2.42
C ALA A 81 2.53 1.44 -2.23
N GLN A 82 2.20 2.60 -1.68
CA GLN A 82 3.16 3.55 -1.13
C GLN A 82 2.67 3.88 0.27
N THR A 83 3.50 3.68 1.30
CA THR A 83 3.07 3.79 2.69
C THR A 83 4.07 4.57 3.52
N ILE A 84 3.54 5.34 4.48
CA ILE A 84 4.30 6.04 5.51
C ILE A 84 3.62 5.77 6.85
N LEU A 85 4.39 5.34 7.84
CA LEU A 85 3.97 5.16 9.22
C LEU A 85 4.66 6.22 10.09
N ALA A 86 3.87 7.04 10.78
CA ALA A 86 4.37 7.94 11.81
C ALA A 86 4.73 7.14 13.07
N LEU A 87 5.90 7.41 13.63
CA LEU A 87 6.44 6.82 14.86
C LEU A 87 6.71 7.93 15.88
N ASP A 88 6.92 7.57 17.15
CA ASP A 88 7.22 8.54 18.21
C ASP A 88 8.43 9.43 17.89
N ASN A 89 9.43 8.88 17.18
CA ASN A 89 10.66 9.58 16.81
C ASN A 89 10.96 9.50 15.30
N GLY A 90 9.97 9.83 14.46
CA GLY A 90 10.17 10.00 13.02
C GLY A 90 9.18 9.22 12.17
N TYR A 91 9.62 8.81 10.97
CA TYR A 91 8.76 8.16 9.98
C TYR A 91 9.41 6.89 9.42
N CYS A 92 8.61 5.86 9.20
CA CYS A 92 8.99 4.68 8.43
C CYS A 92 8.20 4.69 7.12
N ALA A 93 8.90 4.82 5.99
CA ALA A 93 8.29 4.81 4.67
C ALA A 93 8.67 3.54 3.90
N ALA A 94 7.77 3.03 3.07
CA ALA A 94 8.01 1.89 2.19
C ALA A 94 7.40 2.13 0.81
N SER A 95 8.13 1.69 -0.20
CA SER A 95 7.68 1.66 -1.59
C SER A 95 7.51 0.21 -2.03
N ASP A 96 6.40 -0.08 -2.70
CA ASP A 96 6.15 -1.40 -3.27
C ASP A 96 7.17 -1.71 -4.38
N PRO A 97 7.96 -2.78 -4.25
CA PRO A 97 9.03 -3.10 -5.20
C PRO A 97 8.53 -3.46 -6.61
N ARG A 98 7.21 -3.68 -6.78
CA ARG A 98 6.59 -4.00 -8.07
C ARG A 98 6.36 -2.78 -8.96
N ARG A 99 6.65 -1.57 -8.46
CA ARG A 99 6.44 -0.30 -9.16
C ARG A 99 7.72 0.52 -9.13
N ASP A 100 7.86 1.40 -10.12
CA ASP A 100 8.90 2.42 -10.13
C ASP A 100 8.53 3.48 -9.08
N GLY A 101 8.94 3.26 -7.84
CA GLY A 101 8.69 4.12 -6.69
C GLY A 101 9.88 4.18 -5.75
N GLN A 102 9.89 5.16 -4.84
CA GLN A 102 10.99 5.36 -3.92
C GLN A 102 10.48 5.84 -2.55
N ALA A 103 11.09 5.34 -1.49
CA ALA A 103 11.02 5.91 -0.15
C ALA A 103 12.40 6.50 0.17
N VAL A 104 12.47 7.82 0.39
CA VAL A 104 13.73 8.53 0.66
C VAL A 104 13.63 9.28 1.98
N VAL A 105 14.77 9.39 2.66
CA VAL A 105 14.98 10.30 3.78
C VAL A 105 15.84 11.48 3.29
N LEU A 106 15.60 12.67 3.83
CA LEU A 106 16.40 13.87 3.57
C LEU A 106 17.60 13.93 4.53
#